data_AF-Q9S0T1-F1
#
_entry.id   AF-Q9S0T1-F1
#
_cell.length_a   1.000
_cell.length_b   1.000
_cell.length_c   1.000
_cell.angle_alpha   90.00
_cell.angle_beta   90.00
_cell.angle_gamma   90.00
#
_symmetry.space_group_name_H-M   'P 1'
#
loop_
_entity.id
_entity.type
_entity.pdbx_description
1 polymer ?
#
loop_
_entity_poly.entity_id
_entity_poly.type
_entity_poly.pdbx_seq_one_letter_code
_entity_poly.pdbx_strand_id
1 'polypeptide(L)'
;MSKTYPSKEGIQSELQHEKEREHELQILFMKHEAKKRELQNEQKKLRRDQKKIEQSRLWKYTAVWRKTITVCKSIKTAFLGKAKQELIQENEQLHLELRELRQQLMNVEQKLINETHKANDRLIALGEMDRDHLLHSVKRAKEQGQMVEYMRRLIESKTSIQNAYREALFLSARHYQNEKQDVKAPIFREALSGLHAEEVPEFIVREVDEKETISLKSIASFRANLSIRLRKKQFGTILPEWLLDQKKVAYRFMDSLHIDRPWVSDDTYTISTIPKKERIVIKPQDGAGSRGVYLVFTEGNILDVKRSKTLNSWESLIESMKEDLDSRSVKEDSWMIEELLLEDKDTFRPARDLKFYCFYGKVAIILEVQRFPELSYCWWTADGKQITTGKYDGDLFKGDGASEQEVQLAACISSEIPVPFIRIDFLKTSRGLVFGEFTPKPGNYDEFNRETDRWLGDEFLAAEERLISDLLNGKSFESFKNLLDARLN
;
A
#
# COMPACT_ATOMS: atom_id res chain seq x y z
N MET A 1 -7.27 45.54 -32.22
CA MET A 1 -6.67 45.07 -30.96
C MET A 1 -6.58 43.55 -31.01
N SER A 2 -5.41 43.01 -31.33
CA SER A 2 -5.19 41.56 -31.39
C SER A 2 -5.04 41.04 -29.95
N LYS A 3 -5.92 40.14 -29.52
CA LYS A 3 -5.78 39.45 -28.24
C LYS A 3 -4.72 38.36 -28.41
N THR A 4 -3.53 38.62 -27.89
CA THR A 4 -2.47 37.62 -27.75
C THR A 4 -2.93 36.58 -26.72
N TYR A 5 -3.20 35.36 -27.19
CA TYR A 5 -3.43 34.22 -26.31
C TYR A 5 -2.08 33.77 -25.73
N PRO A 6 -2.02 33.42 -24.42
CA PRO A 6 -0.80 32.89 -23.84
C PRO A 6 -0.38 31.61 -24.58
N SER A 7 0.92 31.46 -24.82
CA SER A 7 1.48 30.27 -25.45
C SER A 7 1.16 29.04 -24.58
N LYS A 8 1.05 27.85 -25.21
CA LYS A 8 0.87 26.58 -24.49
C LYS A 8 1.94 26.36 -23.40
N GLU A 9 3.15 26.85 -23.64
CA GLU A 9 4.26 26.81 -22.69
C GLU A 9 4.01 27.71 -21.47
N GLY A 10 3.43 28.91 -21.67
CA GLY A 10 3.02 29.78 -20.57
C GLY A 10 1.97 29.13 -19.67
N ILE A 11 0.96 28.49 -20.26
CA ILE A 11 -0.10 27.78 -19.53
C ILE A 11 0.47 26.59 -18.74
N GLN A 12 1.41 25.83 -19.30
CA GLN A 12 2.05 24.72 -18.60
C GLN A 12 2.93 25.20 -17.44
N SER A 13 3.66 26.30 -17.61
CA SER A 13 4.47 26.88 -16.54
C SER A 13 3.62 27.45 -15.41
N GLU A 14 2.51 28.12 -15.71
CA GLU A 14 1.57 28.61 -14.69
C GLU A 14 0.94 27.45 -13.92
N LEU A 15 0.50 26.39 -14.62
CA LEU A 15 -0.06 25.21 -13.99
C LEU A 15 0.95 24.49 -13.07
N GLN A 16 2.22 24.47 -13.47
CA GLN A 16 3.28 23.88 -12.65
C GLN A 16 3.53 24.71 -11.38
N HIS A 17 3.58 26.04 -11.50
CA HIS A 17 3.72 26.94 -10.37
C HIS A 17 2.51 26.87 -9.41
N GLU A 18 1.29 26.72 -9.94
CA GLU A 18 0.09 26.56 -9.12
C GLU A 18 0.12 25.24 -8.31
N LYS A 19 0.56 24.14 -8.94
CA LYS A 19 0.77 22.85 -8.25
C LYS A 19 1.83 22.93 -7.15
N GLU A 20 2.92 23.65 -7.39
CA GLU A 20 3.97 23.87 -6.38
C GLU A 20 3.41 24.66 -5.17
N ARG A 21 2.63 25.71 -5.44
CA ARG A 21 1.95 26.48 -4.39
C ARG A 21 0.94 25.66 -3.59
N GLU A 22 0.13 24.85 -4.27
CA GLU A 22 -0.79 23.91 -3.61
C GLU A 22 -0.03 22.93 -2.70
N HIS A 23 1.10 22.41 -3.17
CA HIS A 23 1.95 21.51 -2.40
C HIS A 23 2.52 22.18 -1.13
N GLU A 24 3.00 23.43 -1.25
CA GLU A 24 3.48 24.21 -0.10
C GLU A 24 2.37 24.44 0.95
N LEU A 25 1.16 24.78 0.49
CA LEU A 25 0.01 24.96 1.37
C LEU A 25 -0.37 23.67 2.10
N GLN A 26 -0.30 22.51 1.43
CA GLN A 26 -0.52 21.21 2.06
C GLN A 26 0.53 20.92 3.15
N ILE A 27 1.80 21.26 2.91
CA ILE A 27 2.87 21.12 3.92
C ILE A 27 2.59 22.01 5.14
N LEU A 28 2.23 23.27 4.91
CA LEU A 28 1.87 24.20 5.99
C LEU A 28 0.66 23.70 6.78
N PHE A 29 -0.36 23.19 6.09
CA PHE A 29 -1.54 22.61 6.73
C PHE A 29 -1.17 21.44 7.66
N MET A 30 -0.33 20.51 7.18
CA MET A 30 0.16 19.39 8.00
C MET A 30 0.92 19.87 9.25
N LYS A 31 1.77 20.91 9.13
CA LYS A 31 2.47 21.52 10.26
C LYS A 31 1.50 22.13 11.28
N HIS A 32 0.49 22.86 10.81
CA HIS A 32 -0.55 23.43 11.67
C HIS A 32 -1.39 22.36 12.37
N GLU A 33 -1.73 21.26 11.69
CA GLU A 33 -2.49 20.17 12.29
C GLU A 33 -1.67 19.47 13.40
N ALA A 34 -0.37 19.24 13.17
CA ALA A 34 0.52 18.69 14.18
C ALA A 34 0.61 19.61 15.41
N LYS A 35 0.81 20.93 15.19
CA LYS A 35 0.85 21.92 16.28
C LYS A 35 -0.46 21.97 17.06
N LYS A 36 -1.61 21.87 16.38
CA LYS A 36 -2.93 21.80 17.01
C LYS A 36 -3.06 20.57 17.91
N ARG A 37 -2.60 19.40 17.45
CA ARG A 37 -2.61 18.15 18.25
C ARG A 37 -1.69 18.27 19.47
N GLU A 38 -0.52 18.86 19.31
CA GLU A 38 0.42 19.15 20.40
C GLU A 38 -0.24 20.02 21.48
N LEU A 39 -0.84 21.16 21.09
CA LEU A 39 -1.55 22.06 22.00
C LEU A 39 -2.74 21.39 22.68
N GLN A 40 -3.48 20.52 21.97
CA GLN A 40 -4.58 19.74 22.56
C GLN A 40 -4.08 18.74 23.61
N ASN A 41 -2.94 18.10 23.37
CA ASN A 41 -2.31 17.19 24.33
C ASN A 41 -1.78 17.93 25.55
N GLU A 42 -1.17 19.11 25.35
CA GLU A 42 -0.74 19.99 26.42
C GLU A 42 -1.91 20.50 27.27
N GLN A 43 -3.00 20.94 26.62
CA GLN A 43 -4.23 21.35 27.32
C GLN A 43 -4.82 20.19 28.14
N LYS A 44 -4.82 18.96 27.61
CA LYS A 44 -5.24 17.77 28.35
C LYS A 44 -4.35 17.50 29.56
N LYS A 45 -3.02 17.67 29.41
CA LYS A 45 -2.05 17.51 30.51
C LYS A 45 -2.26 18.57 31.60
N LEU A 46 -2.36 19.85 31.23
CA LEU A 46 -2.63 20.96 32.14
C LEU A 46 -3.95 20.77 32.90
N ARG A 47 -5.02 20.30 32.24
CA ARG A 47 -6.29 19.97 32.92
C ARG A 47 -6.14 18.82 33.93
N ARG A 48 -5.33 17.80 33.62
CA ARG A 48 -5.04 16.72 34.56
C ARG A 48 -4.25 17.24 35.76
N ASP A 49 -3.26 18.08 35.54
CA ASP A 49 -2.43 18.65 36.59
C ASP A 49 -3.20 19.65 37.46
N GLN A 50 -4.07 20.48 36.87
CA GLN A 50 -5.00 21.34 37.61
C GLN A 50 -5.91 20.52 38.53
N LYS A 51 -6.51 19.42 38.03
CA LYS A 51 -7.33 18.52 38.84
C LYS A 51 -6.53 17.89 39.99
N LYS A 52 -5.27 17.52 39.76
CA LYS A 52 -4.38 16.99 40.82
C LYS A 52 -4.11 18.05 41.90
N ILE A 53 -3.82 19.29 41.51
CA ILE A 53 -3.63 20.41 42.43
C ILE A 53 -4.92 20.65 43.23
N GLU A 54 -6.07 20.69 42.57
CA GLU A 54 -7.39 20.88 43.19
C GLU A 54 -7.73 19.79 44.22
N GLN A 55 -7.29 18.56 43.98
CA GLN A 55 -7.50 17.43 44.86
C GLN A 55 -6.49 17.35 46.02
N SER A 56 -5.36 18.06 45.93
CA SER A 56 -4.30 18.03 46.96
C SER A 56 -4.79 18.56 48.31
N ARG A 57 -4.24 18.00 49.41
CA ARG A 57 -4.63 18.39 50.79
C ARG A 57 -4.35 19.87 51.05
N LEU A 58 -3.18 20.38 50.63
CA LEU A 58 -2.79 21.80 50.76
C LEU A 58 -3.77 22.75 50.06
N TRP A 59 -4.27 22.39 48.87
CA TRP A 59 -5.29 23.18 48.19
C TRP A 59 -6.59 23.20 48.99
N LYS A 60 -7.05 22.07 49.53
CA LYS A 60 -8.26 22.02 50.36
C LYS A 60 -8.12 22.83 51.66
N TYR A 61 -6.97 22.78 52.34
CA TYR A 61 -6.72 23.56 53.57
C TYR A 61 -6.68 25.08 53.34
N THR A 62 -6.16 25.52 52.19
CA THR A 62 -6.09 26.95 51.84
C THR A 62 -7.42 27.53 51.32
N ALA A 63 -8.48 26.73 51.16
CA ALA A 63 -9.77 27.19 50.64
C ALA A 63 -10.44 28.25 51.54
N VAL A 64 -10.27 28.16 52.86
CA VAL A 64 -10.77 29.13 53.84
C VAL A 64 -10.02 30.47 53.74
N TRP A 65 -8.68 30.41 53.62
CA TRP A 65 -7.83 31.57 53.42
C TRP A 65 -8.06 32.26 52.07
N ARG A 66 -8.41 31.50 51.02
CA ARG A 66 -8.72 32.07 49.70
C ARG A 66 -10.02 32.86 49.67
N LYS A 67 -11.03 32.49 50.49
CA LYS A 67 -12.25 33.29 50.65
C LYS A 67 -11.98 34.60 51.38
N THR A 68 -11.12 34.61 52.39
CA THR A 68 -10.78 35.82 53.17
C THR A 68 -9.86 36.78 52.43
N ILE A 69 -8.96 36.28 51.56
CA ILE A 69 -8.07 37.12 50.74
C ILE A 69 -8.83 37.94 49.67
N THR A 70 -9.99 37.49 49.19
CA THR A 70 -10.85 38.28 48.29
C THR A 70 -11.47 39.50 48.96
N VAL A 71 -11.69 39.46 50.28
CA VAL A 71 -12.30 40.55 51.05
C VAL A 71 -11.26 41.61 51.46
N CYS A 72 -9.98 41.23 51.56
CA CYS A 72 -8.89 42.15 51.90
C CYS A 72 -8.19 42.83 50.70
N LYS A 73 -8.83 42.87 49.52
CA LYS A 73 -8.29 43.59 48.35
C LYS A 73 -8.47 45.12 48.42
N SER A 74 -9.26 45.64 49.35
CA SER A 74 -9.56 47.07 49.48
C SER A 74 -8.68 47.85 50.48
N ILE A 75 -7.82 47.20 51.28
CA ILE A 75 -7.10 47.87 52.39
C ILE A 75 -5.57 47.96 52.16
N LYS A 76 -5.04 47.44 51.05
CA LYS A 76 -3.58 47.36 50.79
C LYS A 76 -3.08 48.29 49.66
N THR A 77 -3.70 49.44 49.44
CA THR A 77 -3.30 50.37 48.37
C THR A 77 -2.51 51.60 48.83
N ALA A 78 -2.37 51.89 50.13
CA ALA A 78 -1.64 53.09 50.59
C ALA A 78 -0.22 52.82 51.13
N PHE A 79 0.03 51.70 51.81
CA PHE A 79 1.31 51.46 52.51
C PHE A 79 2.30 50.54 51.77
N LEU A 80 1.91 50.03 50.61
CA LEU A 80 2.70 49.08 49.83
C LEU A 80 3.50 49.73 48.70
N GLY A 81 3.44 51.05 48.50
CA GLY A 81 4.02 51.72 47.33
C GLY A 81 5.49 51.34 47.04
N LYS A 82 6.36 51.40 48.05
CA LYS A 82 7.81 51.15 47.88
C LYS A 82 8.17 49.67 47.81
N ALA A 83 7.70 48.85 48.75
CA ALA A 83 7.92 47.39 48.72
C ALA A 83 7.25 46.72 47.51
N LYS A 84 6.10 47.22 47.06
CA LYS A 84 5.45 46.78 45.81
C LYS A 84 6.26 47.21 44.59
N GLN A 85 6.87 48.41 44.59
CA GLN A 85 7.75 48.83 43.50
C GLN A 85 9.01 47.96 43.42
N GLU A 86 9.66 47.65 44.55
CA GLU A 86 10.81 46.73 44.59
C GLU A 86 10.42 45.31 44.11
N LEU A 87 9.27 44.78 44.56
CA LEU A 87 8.73 43.51 44.07
C LEU A 87 8.34 43.53 42.59
N ILE A 88 7.91 44.68 42.05
CA ILE A 88 7.61 44.84 40.63
C ILE A 88 8.92 44.81 39.84
N GLN A 89 9.95 45.53 40.29
CA GLN A 89 11.27 45.53 39.65
C GLN A 89 11.93 44.15 39.68
N GLU A 90 11.86 43.44 40.81
CA GLU A 90 12.35 42.07 40.93
C GLU A 90 11.58 41.11 40.01
N ASN A 91 10.25 41.22 39.92
CA ASN A 91 9.46 40.42 38.98
C ASN A 91 9.79 40.76 37.52
N GLU A 92 10.02 42.02 37.18
CA GLU A 92 10.42 42.42 35.83
C GLU A 92 11.78 41.83 35.47
N GLN A 93 12.73 41.84 36.40
CA GLN A 93 14.05 41.23 36.23
C GLN A 93 13.94 39.71 36.07
N LEU A 94 13.18 39.03 36.93
CA LEU A 94 12.92 37.59 36.81
C LEU A 94 12.20 37.24 35.50
N HIS A 95 11.29 38.09 35.02
CA HIS A 95 10.63 37.90 33.73
C HIS A 95 11.60 38.09 32.55
N LEU A 96 12.58 38.97 32.66
CA LEU A 96 13.63 39.15 31.66
C LEU A 96 14.55 37.93 31.65
N GLU A 97 15.02 37.48 32.80
CA GLU A 97 15.84 36.26 32.96
C GLU A 97 15.10 35.02 32.45
N LEU A 98 13.80 34.87 32.74
CA LEU A 98 12.99 33.78 32.21
C LEU A 98 12.86 33.83 30.69
N ARG A 99 12.77 35.01 30.08
CA ARG A 99 12.74 35.14 28.61
C ARG A 99 14.09 34.76 28.01
N GLU A 100 15.18 35.22 28.59
CA GLU A 100 16.53 34.90 28.13
C GLU A 100 16.80 33.40 28.24
N LEU A 101 16.48 32.79 29.38
CA LEU A 101 16.66 31.35 29.59
C LEU A 101 15.80 30.54 28.62
N ARG A 102 14.57 30.96 28.33
CA ARG A 102 13.72 30.33 27.31
C ARG A 102 14.33 30.43 25.92
N GLN A 103 14.90 31.58 25.56
CA GLN A 103 15.58 31.75 24.27
C GLN A 103 16.83 30.87 24.16
N GLN A 104 17.63 30.79 25.23
CA GLN A 104 18.78 29.91 25.30
C GLN A 104 18.36 28.44 25.17
N LEU A 105 17.29 28.03 25.86
CA LEU A 105 16.75 26.69 25.80
C LEU A 105 16.27 26.35 24.38
N MET A 106 15.53 27.25 23.73
CA MET A 106 15.14 27.08 22.31
C MET A 106 16.35 26.95 21.37
N ASN A 107 17.41 27.74 21.59
CA ASN A 107 18.62 27.67 20.78
C ASN A 107 19.38 26.35 20.99
N VAL A 108 19.45 25.86 22.23
CA VAL A 108 20.09 24.57 22.58
C VAL A 108 19.27 23.42 22.02
N GLU A 109 17.94 23.44 22.16
CA GLU A 109 17.05 22.45 21.55
C GLU A 109 17.23 22.40 20.04
N GLN A 110 17.27 23.56 19.36
CA GLN A 110 17.50 23.61 17.92
C GLN A 110 18.87 23.05 17.52
N LYS A 111 19.93 23.36 18.27
CA LYS A 111 21.27 22.78 18.04
C LYS A 111 21.27 21.26 18.24
N LEU A 112 20.63 20.77 19.31
CA LEU A 112 20.54 19.34 19.60
C LEU A 112 19.75 18.60 18.52
N ILE A 113 18.67 19.19 18.03
CA ILE A 113 17.90 18.67 16.89
C ILE A 113 18.81 18.57 15.65
N ASN A 114 19.58 19.62 15.35
CA ASN A 114 20.48 19.64 14.20
C ASN A 114 21.61 18.62 14.30
N GLU A 115 22.22 18.42 15.48
CA GLU A 115 23.27 17.41 15.68
C GLU A 115 22.69 15.99 15.65
N THR A 116 21.52 15.77 16.25
CA THR A 116 20.80 14.48 16.16
C THR A 116 20.50 14.14 14.70
N HIS A 117 20.08 15.15 13.92
CA HIS A 117 19.86 15.00 12.49
C HIS A 117 21.14 14.59 11.73
N LYS A 118 22.26 15.29 11.95
CA LYS A 118 23.55 14.93 11.32
C LYS A 118 24.02 13.53 11.72
N ALA A 119 23.85 13.13 12.98
CA ALA A 119 24.21 11.81 13.46
C ALA A 119 23.35 10.73 12.76
N ASN A 120 22.04 10.96 12.64
CA ASN A 120 21.16 10.07 11.90
C ASN A 120 21.55 10.01 10.42
N ASP A 121 21.88 11.14 9.78
CA ASP A 121 22.30 11.16 8.38
C ASP A 121 23.58 10.32 8.16
N ARG A 122 24.51 10.34 9.12
CA ARG A 122 25.70 9.47 9.11
C ARG A 122 25.37 7.99 9.28
N LEU A 123 24.48 7.65 10.21
CA LEU A 123 24.04 6.26 10.42
C LEU A 123 23.31 5.71 9.19
N ILE A 124 22.50 6.54 8.54
CA ILE A 124 21.86 6.19 7.26
C ILE A 124 22.92 5.96 6.19
N ALA A 125 23.93 6.83 6.09
CA ALA A 125 25.02 6.70 5.14
C ALA A 125 25.86 5.42 5.33
N LEU A 126 26.01 4.97 6.57
CA LEU A 126 26.72 3.73 6.91
C LEU A 126 25.85 2.47 6.78
N GLY A 127 24.54 2.62 6.54
CA GLY A 127 23.61 1.48 6.50
C GLY A 127 23.38 0.83 7.87
N GLU A 128 23.70 1.52 8.96
CA GLU A 128 23.66 0.97 10.33
C GLU A 128 22.30 1.17 11.02
N MET A 129 21.34 1.81 10.36
CA MET A 129 20.00 1.96 10.93
C MET A 129 19.21 0.65 10.83
N ASP A 130 18.88 0.07 11.98
CA ASP A 130 17.88 -1.00 12.02
C ASP A 130 16.46 -0.48 11.72
N ARG A 131 15.55 -1.41 11.50
CA ARG A 131 14.14 -1.14 11.20
C ARG A 131 13.41 -0.37 12.32
N ASP A 132 13.69 -0.67 13.58
CA ASP A 132 13.04 -0.05 14.73
C ASP A 132 13.47 1.41 14.87
N HIS A 133 14.74 1.71 14.64
CA HIS A 133 15.26 3.08 14.60
C HIS A 133 14.61 3.91 13.48
N LEU A 134 14.41 3.32 12.30
CA LEU A 134 13.68 3.97 11.20
C LEU A 134 12.23 4.23 11.59
N LEU A 135 11.53 3.24 12.16
CA LEU A 135 10.14 3.38 12.60
C LEU A 135 9.98 4.46 13.67
N HIS A 136 10.89 4.50 14.65
CA HIS A 136 10.91 5.54 15.68
C HIS A 136 11.15 6.94 15.10
N SER A 137 12.07 7.06 14.13
CA SER A 137 12.38 8.32 13.47
C SER A 137 11.21 8.84 12.62
N VAL A 138 10.56 7.96 11.86
CA VAL A 138 9.33 8.25 11.11
C VAL A 138 8.22 8.71 12.04
N LYS A 139 8.00 7.99 13.16
CA LYS A 139 6.97 8.34 14.14
C LYS A 139 7.21 9.72 14.74
N ARG A 140 8.46 10.01 15.14
CA ARG A 140 8.86 11.32 15.67
C ARG A 140 8.65 12.43 14.65
N ALA A 141 9.11 12.24 13.40
CA ALA A 141 8.94 13.21 12.33
C ALA A 141 7.46 13.50 12.04
N LYS A 142 6.60 12.47 12.11
CA LYS A 142 5.14 12.63 12.00
C LYS A 142 4.56 13.43 13.17
N GLU A 143 4.94 13.13 14.40
CA GLU A 143 4.48 13.84 15.61
C GLU A 143 4.88 15.32 15.60
N GLN A 144 6.04 15.64 15.02
CA GLN A 144 6.59 17.00 14.94
C GLN A 144 6.16 17.78 13.68
N GLY A 145 5.39 17.18 12.77
CA GLY A 145 5.02 17.83 11.50
C GLY A 145 6.20 18.03 10.53
N GLN A 146 7.28 17.26 10.70
CA GLN A 146 8.51 17.34 9.91
C GLN A 146 8.66 16.19 8.91
N MET A 147 7.58 15.44 8.64
CA MET A 147 7.64 14.23 7.81
C MET A 147 8.21 14.48 6.41
N VAL A 148 7.84 15.60 5.76
CA VAL A 148 8.33 15.94 4.41
C VAL A 148 9.82 16.25 4.42
N GLU A 149 10.30 17.03 5.38
CA GLU A 149 11.74 17.34 5.55
C GLU A 149 12.54 16.07 5.82
N TYR A 150 12.02 15.20 6.68
CA TYR A 150 12.64 13.92 6.99
C TYR A 150 12.72 13.00 5.77
N MET A 151 11.63 12.88 4.99
CA MET A 151 11.62 12.12 3.74
C MET A 151 12.60 12.69 2.71
N ARG A 152 12.68 14.02 2.56
CA ARG A 152 13.62 14.66 1.63
C ARG A 152 15.05 14.26 1.93
N ARG A 153 15.46 14.31 3.21
CA ARG A 153 16.81 13.88 3.63
C ARG A 153 17.07 12.41 3.38
N LEU A 154 16.09 11.54 3.67
CA LEU A 154 16.21 10.12 3.35
C LEU A 154 16.41 9.89 1.85
N ILE A 155 15.67 10.63 1.01
CA ILE A 155 15.79 10.55 -0.45
C ILE A 155 17.17 11.04 -0.92
N GLU A 156 17.62 12.19 -0.42
CA GLU A 156 18.94 12.76 -0.75
C GLU A 156 20.08 11.80 -0.34
N SER A 157 20.03 11.29 0.88
CA SER A 157 21.00 10.32 1.40
C SER A 157 21.00 9.04 0.58
N LYS A 158 19.81 8.43 0.35
CA LYS A 158 19.65 7.25 -0.51
C LYS A 158 20.24 7.49 -1.89
N THR A 159 19.91 8.62 -2.52
CA THR A 159 20.37 8.98 -3.87
C THR A 159 21.89 9.14 -3.92
N SER A 160 22.48 9.82 -2.94
CA SER A 160 23.93 9.99 -2.84
C SER A 160 24.65 8.66 -2.69
N ILE A 161 24.15 7.78 -1.81
CA ILE A 161 24.72 6.46 -1.57
C ILE A 161 24.60 5.58 -2.83
N GLN A 162 23.41 5.54 -3.44
CA GLN A 162 23.18 4.78 -4.68
C GLN A 162 24.08 5.26 -5.82
N ASN A 163 24.23 6.57 -6.00
CA ASN A 163 25.13 7.12 -7.02
C ASN A 163 26.59 6.70 -6.76
N ALA A 164 27.06 6.74 -5.50
CA ALA A 164 28.41 6.34 -5.16
C ALA A 164 28.65 4.84 -5.43
N TYR A 165 27.71 3.96 -5.04
CA TYR A 165 27.79 2.54 -5.34
C TYR A 165 27.73 2.26 -6.85
N ARG A 166 26.82 2.91 -7.57
CA ARG A 166 26.71 2.80 -9.03
C ARG A 166 28.02 3.20 -9.70
N GLU A 167 28.60 4.35 -9.32
CA GLU A 167 29.89 4.83 -9.84
C GLU A 167 31.02 3.82 -9.56
N ALA A 168 31.07 3.26 -8.36
CA ALA A 168 32.07 2.27 -7.99
C ALA A 168 31.93 0.98 -8.80
N LEU A 169 30.72 0.45 -8.96
CA LEU A 169 30.44 -0.73 -9.79
C LEU A 169 30.75 -0.46 -11.26
N PHE A 170 30.38 0.73 -11.76
CA PHE A 170 30.68 1.18 -13.11
C PHE A 170 32.19 1.24 -13.38
N LEU A 171 32.96 1.91 -12.52
CA LEU A 171 34.42 2.03 -12.66
C LEU A 171 35.09 0.66 -12.56
N SER A 172 34.60 -0.19 -11.67
CA SER A 172 35.07 -1.57 -11.52
C SER A 172 34.86 -2.36 -12.81
N ALA A 173 33.64 -2.38 -13.37
CA ALA A 173 33.38 -3.06 -14.63
C ALA A 173 34.17 -2.47 -15.80
N ARG A 174 34.27 -1.13 -15.88
CA ARG A 174 34.98 -0.43 -16.96
C ARG A 174 36.47 -0.75 -16.99
N HIS A 175 37.10 -0.96 -15.83
CA HIS A 175 38.51 -1.34 -15.76
C HIS A 175 38.80 -2.66 -16.48
N TYR A 176 37.84 -3.59 -16.52
CA TYR A 176 37.97 -4.90 -17.16
C TYR A 176 37.39 -4.97 -18.58
N GLN A 177 36.97 -3.84 -19.17
CA GLN A 177 36.29 -3.82 -20.48
C GLN A 177 37.14 -4.42 -21.61
N ASN A 178 38.45 -4.18 -21.58
CA ASN A 178 39.39 -4.64 -22.60
C ASN A 178 40.06 -5.99 -22.26
N GLU A 179 39.65 -6.62 -21.16
CA GLU A 179 40.20 -7.91 -20.73
C GLU A 179 39.58 -9.08 -21.52
N LYS A 180 40.24 -10.24 -21.40
CA LYS A 180 39.73 -11.49 -22.00
C LYS A 180 38.38 -11.90 -21.39
N GLN A 181 37.56 -12.60 -22.19
CA GLN A 181 36.17 -12.89 -21.84
C GLN A 181 36.01 -13.71 -20.55
N ASP A 182 36.92 -14.64 -20.29
CA ASP A 182 36.97 -15.49 -19.10
C ASP A 182 37.19 -14.68 -17.81
N VAL A 183 37.88 -13.54 -17.89
CA VAL A 183 38.11 -12.61 -16.78
C VAL A 183 36.98 -11.58 -16.69
N LYS A 184 36.58 -11.02 -17.83
CA LYS A 184 35.59 -9.94 -17.92
C LYS A 184 34.17 -10.39 -17.53
N ALA A 185 33.72 -11.56 -18.00
CA ALA A 185 32.34 -12.00 -17.81
C ALA A 185 31.95 -12.20 -16.33
N PRO A 186 32.76 -12.83 -15.45
CA PRO A 186 32.48 -12.90 -14.03
C PRO A 186 32.31 -11.53 -13.37
N ILE A 187 33.17 -10.55 -13.69
CA ILE A 187 33.11 -9.19 -13.14
C ILE A 187 31.83 -8.49 -13.57
N PHE A 188 31.45 -8.61 -14.85
CA PHE A 188 30.22 -8.00 -15.37
C PHE A 188 28.99 -8.62 -14.73
N ARG A 189 28.95 -9.95 -14.56
CA ARG A 189 27.86 -10.63 -13.84
C ARG A 189 27.73 -10.16 -12.40
N GLU A 190 28.85 -10.01 -11.70
CA GLU A 190 28.84 -9.54 -10.31
C GLU A 190 28.34 -8.10 -10.23
N ALA A 191 28.82 -7.21 -11.11
CA ALA A 191 28.36 -5.83 -11.19
C ALA A 191 26.85 -5.74 -11.51
N LEU A 192 26.39 -6.48 -12.53
CA LEU A 192 24.97 -6.57 -12.90
C LEU A 192 24.09 -7.15 -11.79
N SER A 193 24.65 -7.94 -10.87
CA SER A 193 23.91 -8.43 -9.71
C SER A 193 23.55 -7.32 -8.72
N GLY A 194 24.28 -6.20 -8.73
CA GLY A 194 24.11 -5.04 -7.85
C GLY A 194 23.41 -3.84 -8.49
N LEU A 195 23.24 -3.83 -9.82
CA LEU A 195 22.64 -2.71 -10.55
C LEU A 195 21.13 -2.91 -10.80
N HIS A 196 20.39 -1.81 -10.86
CA HIS A 196 19.05 -1.74 -11.44
C HIS A 196 19.12 -1.62 -12.98
N ALA A 197 18.01 -1.90 -13.68
CA ALA A 197 17.97 -1.91 -15.14
C ALA A 197 18.38 -0.55 -15.76
N GLU A 198 17.92 0.55 -15.17
CA GLU A 198 18.25 1.92 -15.57
C GLU A 198 19.68 2.35 -15.23
N GLU A 199 20.38 1.56 -14.42
CA GLU A 199 21.76 1.83 -14.01
C GLU A 199 22.79 1.05 -14.84
N VAL A 200 22.33 0.12 -15.70
CA VAL A 200 23.23 -0.67 -16.53
C VAL A 200 23.88 0.22 -17.59
N PRO A 201 25.22 0.34 -17.60
CA PRO A 201 25.90 1.17 -18.57
C PRO A 201 25.90 0.53 -19.96
N GLU A 202 25.85 1.39 -20.97
CA GLU A 202 25.70 0.99 -22.36
C GLU A 202 26.80 0.04 -22.87
N PHE A 203 28.05 0.18 -22.40
CA PHE A 203 29.14 -0.71 -22.80
C PHE A 203 28.96 -2.15 -22.31
N ILE A 204 28.24 -2.36 -21.19
CA ILE A 204 27.88 -3.71 -20.73
C ILE A 204 26.79 -4.29 -21.62
N VAL A 205 25.81 -3.46 -22.03
CA VAL A 205 24.73 -3.88 -22.93
C VAL A 205 25.30 -4.36 -24.27
N ARG A 206 26.26 -3.63 -24.86
CA ARG A 206 26.92 -4.04 -26.11
C ARG A 206 27.58 -5.42 -26.02
N GLU A 207 28.17 -5.76 -24.89
CA GLU A 207 28.85 -7.05 -24.70
C GLU A 207 27.87 -8.22 -24.59
N VAL A 208 26.62 -7.97 -24.19
CA VAL A 208 25.56 -8.98 -24.16
C VAL A 208 25.13 -9.35 -25.59
N ASP A 209 25.00 -8.35 -26.46
CA ASP A 209 24.55 -8.55 -27.85
C ASP A 209 25.58 -9.34 -28.69
N GLU A 210 26.88 -9.13 -28.45
CA GLU A 210 27.94 -9.72 -29.27
C GLU A 210 28.30 -11.16 -28.87
N LYS A 211 28.17 -11.51 -27.58
CA LYS A 211 28.73 -12.74 -27.01
C LYS A 211 27.81 -13.22 -25.90
N GLU A 212 26.97 -14.23 -26.17
CA GLU A 212 25.95 -14.87 -25.29
C GLU A 212 26.43 -15.32 -23.87
N THR A 213 27.64 -14.97 -23.47
CA THR A 213 28.30 -15.24 -22.19
C THR A 213 27.83 -14.36 -21.02
N ILE A 214 27.26 -13.19 -21.27
CA ILE A 214 26.78 -12.26 -20.24
C ILE A 214 25.26 -12.15 -20.35
N SER A 215 24.56 -12.32 -19.24
CA SER A 215 23.09 -12.33 -19.19
C SER A 215 22.56 -11.14 -18.39
N LEU A 216 21.51 -10.51 -18.90
CA LEU A 216 20.78 -9.43 -18.24
C LEU A 216 19.64 -9.93 -17.33
N LYS A 217 19.50 -11.24 -17.10
CA LYS A 217 18.43 -11.77 -16.23
C LYS A 217 18.42 -11.18 -14.81
N SER A 218 19.58 -10.78 -14.29
CA SER A 218 19.66 -10.23 -12.92
C SER A 218 19.02 -8.86 -12.75
N ILE A 219 18.71 -8.15 -13.83
CA ILE A 219 18.12 -6.79 -13.79
C ILE A 219 16.61 -6.78 -13.99
N ALA A 220 15.99 -7.90 -14.34
CA ALA A 220 14.53 -7.99 -14.43
C ALA A 220 13.87 -7.77 -13.07
N SER A 221 12.73 -7.10 -13.05
CA SER A 221 11.95 -6.87 -11.83
C SER A 221 10.46 -6.78 -12.12
N PHE A 222 9.69 -7.69 -11.52
CA PHE A 222 8.24 -7.69 -11.63
C PHE A 222 7.61 -6.41 -11.08
N ARG A 223 8.11 -5.91 -9.93
CA ARG A 223 7.70 -4.62 -9.37
C ARG A 223 7.92 -3.46 -10.32
N ALA A 224 9.09 -3.40 -10.98
CA ALA A 224 9.39 -2.35 -11.95
C ALA A 224 8.41 -2.41 -13.13
N ASN A 225 8.18 -3.60 -13.67
CA ASN A 225 7.25 -3.82 -14.77
C ASN A 225 5.81 -3.39 -14.42
N LEU A 226 5.28 -3.80 -13.26
CA LEU A 226 3.96 -3.35 -12.79
C LEU A 226 3.89 -1.83 -12.58
N SER A 227 4.96 -1.21 -12.08
CA SER A 227 5.02 0.24 -11.89
C SER A 227 5.01 0.99 -13.23
N ILE A 228 5.72 0.47 -14.23
CA ILE A 228 5.69 0.99 -15.60
C ILE A 228 4.30 0.85 -16.21
N ARG A 229 3.61 -0.30 -16.00
CA ARG A 229 2.20 -0.47 -16.45
C ARG A 229 1.28 0.58 -15.82
N LEU A 230 1.39 0.80 -14.51
CA LEU A 230 0.63 1.87 -13.83
C LEU A 230 0.96 3.25 -14.40
N ARG A 231 2.22 3.53 -14.70
CA ARG A 231 2.62 4.78 -15.35
C ARG A 231 1.99 4.93 -16.73
N LYS A 232 1.95 3.86 -17.53
CA LYS A 232 1.24 3.83 -18.83
C LYS A 232 -0.24 4.20 -18.68
N LYS A 233 -0.93 3.70 -17.65
CA LYS A 233 -2.32 4.06 -17.34
C LYS A 233 -2.52 5.56 -17.09
N GLN A 234 -1.55 6.22 -16.45
CA GLN A 234 -1.64 7.66 -16.15
C GLN A 234 -1.56 8.55 -17.40
N PHE A 235 -1.08 8.04 -18.54
CA PHE A 235 -1.09 8.77 -19.81
C PHE A 235 -2.47 8.77 -20.49
N GLY A 236 -3.50 8.22 -19.84
CA GLY A 236 -4.88 8.20 -20.37
C GLY A 236 -5.18 7.01 -21.28
N THR A 237 -4.20 6.12 -21.50
CA THR A 237 -4.44 4.87 -22.23
C THR A 237 -5.25 3.91 -21.38
N ILE A 238 -6.38 3.42 -21.92
CA ILE A 238 -7.12 2.31 -21.31
C ILE A 238 -6.30 1.04 -21.56
N LEU A 239 -5.70 0.49 -20.50
CA LEU A 239 -5.01 -0.79 -20.64
C LEU A 239 -6.00 -1.95 -20.49
N PRO A 240 -5.87 -3.02 -21.29
CA PRO A 240 -6.85 -4.11 -21.34
C PRO A 240 -7.13 -4.77 -19.99
N GLU A 241 -6.10 -4.96 -19.15
CA GLU A 241 -6.26 -5.61 -17.86
C GLU A 241 -7.18 -4.80 -16.91
N TRP A 242 -7.13 -3.47 -16.97
CA TRP A 242 -7.99 -2.61 -16.14
C TRP A 242 -9.44 -2.56 -16.61
N LEU A 243 -9.70 -2.92 -17.85
CA LEU A 243 -11.07 -3.13 -18.32
C LEU A 243 -11.67 -4.36 -17.66
N LEU A 244 -10.88 -5.43 -17.56
CA LEU A 244 -11.27 -6.70 -16.95
C LEU A 244 -11.29 -6.68 -15.41
N ASP A 245 -10.71 -5.67 -14.77
CA ASP A 245 -10.87 -5.41 -13.32
C ASP A 245 -12.33 -5.12 -12.95
N GLN A 246 -13.16 -4.70 -13.91
CA GLN A 246 -14.59 -4.49 -13.70
C GLN A 246 -15.34 -5.81 -13.78
N LYS A 247 -15.91 -6.25 -12.66
CA LYS A 247 -16.55 -7.56 -12.52
C LYS A 247 -17.58 -7.93 -13.59
N LYS A 248 -18.52 -7.03 -13.92
CA LYS A 248 -19.53 -7.26 -14.97
C LYS A 248 -18.91 -7.44 -16.35
N VAL A 249 -17.81 -6.73 -16.61
CA VAL A 249 -17.06 -6.81 -17.87
C VAL A 249 -16.28 -8.13 -17.93
N ALA A 250 -15.61 -8.49 -16.83
CA ALA A 250 -14.95 -9.79 -16.68
C ALA A 250 -15.92 -10.95 -16.94
N TYR A 251 -17.10 -10.93 -16.34
CA TYR A 251 -18.08 -12.01 -16.49
C TYR A 251 -18.56 -12.19 -17.93
N ARG A 252 -18.83 -11.10 -18.65
CA ARG A 252 -19.17 -11.20 -20.08
C ARG A 252 -18.03 -11.78 -20.92
N PHE A 253 -16.78 -11.46 -20.57
CA PHE A 253 -15.61 -12.05 -21.20
C PHE A 253 -15.47 -13.54 -20.88
N MET A 254 -15.75 -13.96 -19.64
CA MET A 254 -15.74 -15.38 -19.28
C MET A 254 -16.88 -16.16 -19.95
N ASP A 255 -18.06 -15.55 -20.07
CA ASP A 255 -19.21 -16.13 -20.75
C ASP A 255 -18.90 -16.38 -22.24
N SER A 256 -18.17 -15.48 -22.92
CA SER A 256 -17.75 -15.66 -24.32
C SER A 256 -16.68 -16.74 -24.51
N LEU A 257 -15.92 -17.06 -23.45
CA LEU A 257 -14.97 -18.17 -23.42
C LEU A 257 -15.59 -19.47 -22.89
N HIS A 258 -16.88 -19.48 -22.56
CA HIS A 258 -17.58 -20.61 -21.95
C HIS A 258 -16.93 -21.09 -20.64
N ILE A 259 -16.45 -20.16 -19.82
CA ILE A 259 -15.86 -20.45 -18.51
C ILE A 259 -16.87 -20.20 -17.41
N ASP A 260 -17.01 -21.19 -16.52
CA ASP A 260 -17.89 -21.11 -15.36
C ASP A 260 -17.53 -19.92 -14.45
N ARG A 261 -18.57 -19.22 -14.01
CA ARG A 261 -18.53 -18.14 -13.02
C ARG A 261 -19.70 -18.30 -12.06
N PRO A 262 -19.68 -17.72 -10.84
CA PRO A 262 -20.83 -17.83 -9.96
C PRO A 262 -22.04 -17.10 -10.56
N TRP A 263 -23.22 -17.59 -10.24
CA TRP A 263 -24.43 -16.78 -10.40
C TRP A 263 -24.35 -15.55 -9.48
N VAL A 264 -24.82 -14.41 -9.98
CA VAL A 264 -24.88 -13.15 -9.25
C VAL A 264 -26.23 -12.51 -9.51
N SER A 265 -26.84 -11.96 -8.46
CA SER A 265 -28.11 -11.24 -8.60
C SER A 265 -27.93 -9.94 -9.39
N ASP A 266 -28.93 -9.60 -10.20
CA ASP A 266 -28.98 -8.30 -10.90
C ASP A 266 -29.41 -7.16 -9.96
N ASP A 267 -30.04 -7.49 -8.83
CA ASP A 267 -30.54 -6.53 -7.86
C ASP A 267 -29.47 -6.14 -6.82
N THR A 268 -29.56 -4.89 -6.38
CA THR A 268 -28.91 -4.39 -5.17
C THR A 268 -29.91 -4.38 -4.02
N TYR A 269 -29.49 -4.83 -2.85
CA TYR A 269 -30.31 -4.94 -1.65
C TYR A 269 -29.80 -4.02 -0.53
N THR A 270 -30.69 -3.58 0.35
CA THR A 270 -30.36 -3.06 1.68
C THR A 270 -30.49 -4.16 2.74
N ILE A 271 -30.01 -3.91 3.96
CA ILE A 271 -30.23 -4.79 5.12
C ILE A 271 -31.72 -5.13 5.31
N SER A 272 -32.63 -4.20 5.00
CA SER A 272 -34.07 -4.41 5.19
C SER A 272 -34.75 -5.16 4.04
N THR A 273 -34.18 -5.15 2.83
CA THR A 273 -34.80 -5.75 1.63
C THR A 273 -34.16 -7.07 1.22
N ILE A 274 -32.99 -7.41 1.77
CA ILE A 274 -32.25 -8.59 1.36
C ILE A 274 -33.04 -9.87 1.69
N PRO A 275 -33.31 -10.74 0.69
CA PRO A 275 -34.16 -11.92 0.91
C PRO A 275 -33.46 -12.97 1.76
N LYS A 276 -34.22 -13.61 2.67
CA LYS A 276 -33.80 -14.80 3.42
C LYS A 276 -33.65 -15.98 2.47
N LYS A 277 -32.43 -16.21 1.96
CA LYS A 277 -32.08 -17.31 1.06
C LYS A 277 -30.91 -18.08 1.63
N GLU A 278 -30.88 -19.37 1.38
CA GLU A 278 -29.79 -20.26 1.75
C GLU A 278 -28.85 -20.51 0.55
N ARG A 279 -27.64 -21.00 0.83
CA ARG A 279 -26.61 -21.30 -0.17
C ARG A 279 -26.24 -20.09 -1.02
N ILE A 280 -26.12 -18.95 -0.36
CA ILE A 280 -25.72 -17.69 -1.00
C ILE A 280 -24.55 -17.05 -0.28
N VAL A 281 -23.86 -16.17 -1.00
CA VAL A 281 -22.92 -15.21 -0.45
C VAL A 281 -23.58 -13.85 -0.44
N ILE A 282 -23.56 -13.18 0.72
CA ILE A 282 -23.98 -11.78 0.86
C ILE A 282 -22.72 -10.95 1.01
N LYS A 283 -22.58 -9.88 0.22
CA LYS A 283 -21.44 -8.99 0.32
C LYS A 283 -21.76 -7.56 -0.10
N PRO A 284 -20.94 -6.56 0.26
CA PRO A 284 -21.15 -5.20 -0.17
C PRO A 284 -20.90 -5.09 -1.68
N GLN A 285 -21.62 -4.20 -2.35
CA GLN A 285 -21.40 -3.89 -3.77
C GLN A 285 -19.96 -3.37 -4.00
N ASP A 286 -19.47 -2.51 -3.09
CA ASP A 286 -18.13 -1.95 -3.12
C ASP A 286 -17.33 -2.35 -1.86
N GLY A 287 -16.83 -3.59 -1.86
CA GLY A 287 -16.08 -4.19 -0.75
C GLY A 287 -14.68 -4.65 -1.14
N ALA A 288 -13.75 -4.63 -0.18
CA ALA A 288 -12.40 -5.20 -0.35
C ALA A 288 -11.92 -5.86 0.94
N GLY A 289 -11.11 -6.92 0.80
CA GLY A 289 -10.51 -7.63 1.93
C GLY A 289 -11.50 -8.43 2.78
N SER A 290 -12.53 -8.99 2.15
CA SER A 290 -13.58 -9.81 2.78
C SER A 290 -14.45 -9.10 3.82
N ARG A 291 -14.36 -7.77 3.95
CA ARG A 291 -15.20 -6.98 4.87
C ARG A 291 -16.68 -7.05 4.44
N GLY A 292 -17.57 -7.38 5.38
CA GLY A 292 -18.99 -7.58 5.11
C GLY A 292 -19.32 -8.78 4.24
N VAL A 293 -18.42 -9.76 4.10
CA VAL A 293 -18.71 -10.97 3.33
C VAL A 293 -19.26 -12.04 4.26
N TYR A 294 -20.46 -12.52 3.95
CA TYR A 294 -21.16 -13.56 4.70
C TYR A 294 -21.48 -14.75 3.81
N LEU A 295 -21.12 -15.96 4.26
CA LEU A 295 -21.50 -17.21 3.60
C LEU A 295 -22.72 -17.78 4.31
N VAL A 296 -23.88 -17.77 3.67
CA VAL A 296 -25.12 -18.29 4.23
C VAL A 296 -25.29 -19.73 3.77
N PHE A 297 -24.92 -20.70 4.61
CA PHE A 297 -25.15 -22.12 4.30
C PHE A 297 -26.62 -22.47 4.51
N THR A 298 -27.15 -22.08 5.67
CA THR A 298 -28.57 -22.18 6.07
C THR A 298 -28.93 -20.97 6.93
N GLU A 299 -30.20 -20.75 7.23
CA GLU A 299 -30.61 -19.64 8.12
C GLU A 299 -29.96 -19.70 9.52
N GLY A 300 -29.63 -20.91 10.00
CA GLY A 300 -28.99 -21.16 11.30
C GLY A 300 -27.48 -21.38 11.25
N ASN A 301 -26.85 -21.30 10.07
CA ASN A 301 -25.42 -21.47 9.90
C ASN A 301 -24.90 -20.49 8.84
N ILE A 302 -24.38 -19.36 9.33
CA ILE A 302 -23.87 -18.26 8.52
C ILE A 302 -22.44 -17.97 8.97
N LEU A 303 -21.50 -17.85 8.05
CA LEU A 303 -20.11 -17.50 8.37
C LEU A 303 -19.84 -16.03 8.04
N ASP A 304 -19.47 -15.24 9.04
CA ASP A 304 -18.77 -13.96 8.84
C ASP A 304 -17.30 -14.26 8.51
N VAL A 305 -16.93 -14.03 7.25
CA VAL A 305 -15.61 -14.37 6.72
C VAL A 305 -14.51 -13.50 7.33
N LYS A 306 -14.79 -12.23 7.61
CA LYS A 306 -13.75 -11.30 8.10
C LYS A 306 -13.42 -11.55 9.57
N ARG A 307 -14.44 -11.85 10.37
CA ARG A 307 -14.31 -12.11 11.81
C ARG A 307 -14.06 -13.59 12.13
N SER A 308 -14.06 -14.47 11.12
CA SER A 308 -14.01 -15.93 11.28
C SER A 308 -15.04 -16.43 12.31
N LYS A 309 -16.25 -15.89 12.26
CA LYS A 309 -17.30 -16.12 13.27
C LYS A 309 -18.53 -16.76 12.65
N THR A 310 -18.99 -17.85 13.23
CA THR A 310 -20.30 -18.44 12.88
C THR A 310 -21.43 -17.69 13.59
N LEU A 311 -22.47 -17.36 12.82
CA LEU A 311 -23.71 -16.73 13.25
C LEU A 311 -24.83 -17.76 13.13
N ASN A 312 -25.65 -17.88 14.17
CA ASN A 312 -26.62 -18.97 14.30
C ASN A 312 -28.06 -18.56 13.92
N SER A 313 -28.24 -17.36 13.37
CA SER A 313 -29.55 -16.86 12.94
C SER A 313 -29.44 -15.70 11.95
N TRP A 314 -30.51 -15.46 11.19
CA TRP A 314 -30.61 -14.30 10.30
C TRP A 314 -30.56 -12.97 11.07
N GLU A 315 -31.14 -12.92 12.27
CA GLU A 315 -31.10 -11.72 13.12
C GLU A 315 -29.66 -11.39 13.52
N SER A 316 -28.83 -12.42 13.79
CA SER A 316 -27.40 -12.25 14.08
C SER A 316 -26.61 -11.74 12.87
N LEU A 317 -26.98 -12.17 11.66
CA LEU A 317 -26.43 -11.63 10.41
C LEU A 317 -26.75 -10.14 10.27
N ILE A 318 -28.02 -9.76 10.46
CA ILE A 318 -28.47 -8.36 10.35
C ILE A 318 -27.76 -7.47 11.39
N GLU A 319 -27.58 -7.96 12.63
CA GLU A 319 -26.79 -7.28 13.67
C GLU A 319 -25.34 -7.05 13.21
N SER A 320 -24.70 -8.09 12.65
CA SER A 320 -23.34 -8.00 12.14
C SER A 320 -23.20 -7.03 10.96
N MET A 321 -24.17 -7.01 10.04
CA MET A 321 -24.19 -6.08 8.92
C MET A 321 -24.31 -4.63 9.40
N LYS A 322 -25.12 -4.37 10.44
CA LYS A 322 -25.23 -3.05 11.08
C LYS A 322 -23.91 -2.64 11.75
N GLU A 323 -23.27 -3.56 12.47
CA GLU A 323 -21.95 -3.34 13.07
C GLU A 323 -20.90 -2.94 12.01
N ASP A 324 -20.95 -3.58 10.83
CA ASP A 324 -20.07 -3.25 9.71
C ASP A 324 -20.30 -1.85 9.14
N LEU A 325 -21.55 -1.38 9.09
CA LEU A 325 -21.89 -0.01 8.70
C LEU A 325 -21.49 1.00 9.77
N ASP A 326 -21.80 0.73 11.03
CA ASP A 326 -21.53 1.62 12.17
C ASP A 326 -20.02 1.82 12.39
N SER A 327 -19.24 0.74 12.21
CA SER A 327 -17.78 0.77 12.26
C SER A 327 -17.13 1.36 11.00
N ARG A 328 -17.92 1.63 9.95
CA ARG A 328 -17.46 2.04 8.60
C ARG A 328 -16.53 1.02 7.95
N SER A 329 -16.64 -0.25 8.36
CA SER A 329 -15.99 -1.37 7.69
C SER A 329 -16.60 -1.61 6.32
N VAL A 330 -17.91 -1.37 6.20
CA VAL A 330 -18.69 -1.23 4.97
C VAL A 330 -19.16 0.22 4.87
N LYS A 331 -19.07 0.81 3.68
CA LYS A 331 -19.32 2.25 3.50
C LYS A 331 -20.81 2.59 3.42
N GLU A 332 -21.59 1.75 2.75
CA GLU A 332 -22.97 2.02 2.36
C GLU A 332 -23.82 0.76 2.53
N ASP A 333 -25.10 0.94 2.84
CA ASP A 333 -26.08 -0.14 2.93
C ASP A 333 -26.52 -0.61 1.54
N SER A 334 -25.56 -1.17 0.81
CA SER A 334 -25.68 -1.63 -0.58
C SER A 334 -25.01 -2.99 -0.73
N TRP A 335 -25.85 -4.02 -0.84
CA TRP A 335 -25.46 -5.42 -0.78
C TRP A 335 -25.85 -6.14 -2.05
N MET A 336 -25.07 -7.15 -2.41
CA MET A 336 -25.33 -8.05 -3.52
C MET A 336 -25.31 -9.50 -3.05
N ILE A 337 -26.03 -10.35 -3.78
CA ILE A 337 -26.12 -11.80 -3.55
C ILE A 337 -25.39 -12.53 -4.67
N GLU A 338 -24.58 -13.53 -4.30
CA GLU A 338 -23.95 -14.47 -5.24
C GLU A 338 -24.21 -15.92 -4.83
N GLU A 339 -23.98 -16.86 -5.75
CA GLU A 339 -23.97 -18.29 -5.47
C GLU A 339 -22.91 -18.65 -4.41
N LEU A 340 -23.28 -19.43 -3.39
CA LEU A 340 -22.30 -20.01 -2.48
C LEU A 340 -21.65 -21.24 -3.11
N LEU A 341 -20.35 -21.11 -3.40
CA LEU A 341 -19.55 -22.19 -3.97
C LEU A 341 -18.85 -23.00 -2.88
N LEU A 342 -19.00 -24.31 -2.97
CA LEU A 342 -18.46 -25.26 -2.00
C LEU A 342 -17.44 -26.19 -2.65
N GLU A 343 -16.34 -26.41 -1.95
CA GLU A 343 -15.39 -27.45 -2.30
C GLU A 343 -15.98 -28.83 -2.02
N ASP A 344 -16.66 -28.96 -0.88
CA ASP A 344 -17.35 -30.18 -0.48
C ASP A 344 -18.77 -29.82 -0.01
N LYS A 345 -19.76 -30.40 -0.68
CA LYS A 345 -21.17 -30.14 -0.41
C LYS A 345 -21.66 -30.85 0.84
N ASP A 346 -21.06 -31.98 1.21
CA ASP A 346 -21.50 -32.81 2.34
C ASP A 346 -20.99 -32.24 3.66
N THR A 347 -19.77 -31.69 3.65
CA THR A 347 -19.16 -31.05 4.83
C THR A 347 -19.38 -29.54 4.89
N PHE A 348 -20.09 -28.96 3.92
CA PHE A 348 -20.25 -27.51 3.75
C PHE A 348 -18.92 -26.74 3.73
N ARG A 349 -17.85 -27.36 3.21
CA ARG A 349 -16.54 -26.70 3.13
C ARG A 349 -16.58 -25.62 2.04
N PRO A 350 -16.35 -24.34 2.38
CA PRO A 350 -16.26 -23.28 1.38
C PRO A 350 -15.19 -23.56 0.34
N ALA A 351 -15.41 -23.12 -0.89
CA ALA A 351 -14.37 -23.14 -1.90
C ALA A 351 -13.15 -22.31 -1.47
N ARG A 352 -11.95 -22.86 -1.68
CA ARG A 352 -10.68 -22.14 -1.47
C ARG A 352 -10.31 -21.30 -2.70
N ASP A 353 -9.55 -20.23 -2.49
CA ASP A 353 -9.08 -19.41 -3.60
C ASP A 353 -7.82 -20.05 -4.23
N LEU A 354 -7.79 -20.12 -5.55
CA LEU A 354 -6.56 -20.34 -6.33
C LEU A 354 -6.30 -19.11 -7.21
N LYS A 355 -5.16 -18.46 -7.02
CA LYS A 355 -4.80 -17.22 -7.73
C LYS A 355 -3.61 -17.48 -8.63
N PHE A 356 -3.87 -17.56 -9.93
CA PHE A 356 -2.88 -17.89 -10.95
C PHE A 356 -2.21 -16.62 -11.45
N TYR A 357 -0.90 -16.50 -11.29
CA TYR A 357 -0.11 -15.40 -11.84
C TYR A 357 0.22 -15.74 -13.29
N CYS A 358 -0.60 -15.23 -14.20
CA CYS A 358 -0.53 -15.56 -15.62
C CYS A 358 0.28 -14.52 -16.38
N PHE A 359 1.22 -15.00 -17.18
CA PHE A 359 2.17 -14.26 -18.01
C PHE A 359 1.93 -14.62 -19.47
N TYR A 360 0.87 -14.06 -20.07
CA TYR A 360 0.44 -14.27 -21.46
C TYR A 360 0.60 -15.71 -21.97
N GLY A 361 -0.41 -16.56 -21.68
CA GLY A 361 -0.41 -17.96 -22.10
C GLY A 361 0.42 -18.90 -21.23
N LYS A 362 1.01 -18.42 -20.13
CA LYS A 362 1.81 -19.22 -19.20
C LYS A 362 1.47 -18.87 -17.75
N VAL A 363 1.41 -19.85 -16.86
CA VAL A 363 1.32 -19.63 -15.42
C VAL A 363 2.72 -19.78 -14.82
N ALA A 364 3.18 -18.82 -14.02
CA ALA A 364 4.46 -18.94 -13.32
C ALA A 364 4.31 -19.50 -11.91
N ILE A 365 3.44 -18.85 -11.12
CA ILE A 365 3.15 -19.23 -9.73
C ILE A 365 1.65 -19.19 -9.45
N ILE A 366 1.25 -19.94 -8.43
CA ILE A 366 -0.13 -20.06 -7.97
C ILE A 366 -0.14 -19.80 -6.47
N LEU A 367 -1.03 -18.92 -6.03
CA LEU A 367 -1.30 -18.70 -4.61
C LEU A 367 -2.59 -19.42 -4.25
N GLU A 368 -2.50 -20.42 -3.40
CA GLU A 368 -3.63 -21.06 -2.74
C GLU A 368 -3.93 -20.33 -1.42
N VAL A 369 -5.17 -19.92 -1.23
CA VAL A 369 -5.62 -19.25 -0.01
C VAL A 369 -6.75 -20.04 0.61
N GLN A 370 -6.54 -20.47 1.85
CA GLN A 370 -7.59 -20.99 2.70
C GLN A 370 -8.01 -19.88 3.65
N ARG A 371 -9.30 -19.53 3.67
CA ARG A 371 -9.84 -18.47 4.53
C ARG A 371 -10.46 -18.98 5.82
N PHE A 372 -10.81 -20.27 5.83
CA PHE A 372 -11.52 -20.93 6.91
C PHE A 372 -10.88 -22.31 7.16
N PRO A 373 -10.67 -22.74 8.43
CA PRO A 373 -11.04 -22.02 9.67
C PRO A 373 -10.16 -20.81 9.98
N GLU A 374 -8.91 -20.82 9.52
CA GLU A 374 -7.94 -19.74 9.68
C GLU A 374 -7.41 -19.32 8.31
N LEU A 375 -6.98 -18.06 8.21
CA LEU A 375 -6.39 -17.52 6.99
C LEU A 375 -4.97 -18.04 6.84
N SER A 376 -4.72 -18.81 5.78
CA SER A 376 -3.41 -19.36 5.47
C SER A 376 -3.14 -19.36 3.97
N TYR A 377 -1.86 -19.42 3.62
CA TYR A 377 -1.38 -19.27 2.25
C TYR A 377 -0.46 -20.43 1.86
N CYS A 378 -0.48 -20.82 0.58
CA CYS A 378 0.47 -21.77 0.03
C CYS A 378 0.85 -21.34 -1.38
N TRP A 379 2.15 -21.27 -1.67
CA TRP A 379 2.66 -20.90 -2.99
C TRP A 379 3.12 -22.14 -3.74
N TRP A 380 2.74 -22.21 -5.01
CA TRP A 380 3.07 -23.30 -5.90
C TRP A 380 3.69 -22.78 -7.18
N THR A 381 4.62 -23.53 -7.74
CA THR A 381 4.97 -23.45 -9.17
C THR A 381 3.86 -24.09 -10.02
N ALA A 382 3.86 -23.80 -11.32
CA ALA A 382 2.93 -24.41 -12.26
C ALA A 382 3.07 -25.95 -12.40
N ASP A 383 4.23 -26.52 -12.06
CA ASP A 383 4.46 -27.98 -12.03
C ASP A 383 4.09 -28.62 -10.67
N GLY A 384 3.44 -27.89 -9.77
CA GLY A 384 2.90 -28.42 -8.52
C GLY A 384 3.92 -28.55 -7.39
N LYS A 385 5.06 -27.83 -7.44
CA LYS A 385 6.02 -27.77 -6.33
C LYS A 385 5.71 -26.60 -5.41
N GLN A 386 5.65 -26.87 -4.11
CA GLN A 386 5.51 -25.83 -3.10
C GLN A 386 6.82 -25.01 -3.03
N ILE A 387 6.70 -23.68 -2.97
CA ILE A 387 7.83 -22.75 -2.94
C ILE A 387 7.65 -21.68 -1.86
N THR A 388 8.73 -21.01 -1.48
CA THR A 388 8.68 -19.76 -0.71
C THR A 388 8.91 -18.59 -1.65
N THR A 389 8.26 -17.47 -1.36
CA THR A 389 8.35 -16.28 -2.22
C THR A 389 8.82 -15.05 -1.46
N GLY A 390 9.11 -15.17 -0.15
CA GLY A 390 9.32 -14.04 0.76
C GLY A 390 8.01 -13.39 1.23
N LYS A 391 6.89 -13.75 0.61
CA LYS A 391 5.57 -13.17 0.86
C LYS A 391 4.66 -14.20 1.54
N TYR A 392 4.09 -13.80 2.67
CA TYR A 392 3.26 -14.65 3.54
C TYR A 392 3.99 -15.85 4.16
N ASP A 393 5.33 -15.85 4.22
CA ASP A 393 6.13 -16.97 4.74
C ASP A 393 5.81 -17.35 6.20
N GLY A 394 5.18 -16.46 6.98
CA GLY A 394 4.76 -16.70 8.37
C GLY A 394 3.43 -17.47 8.54
N ASP A 395 2.61 -17.57 7.48
CA ASP A 395 1.25 -18.11 7.52
C ASP A 395 1.08 -19.29 6.55
N LEU A 396 2.16 -20.05 6.31
CA LEU A 396 2.18 -21.13 5.32
C LEU A 396 1.47 -22.39 5.82
N PHE A 397 0.66 -23.02 4.96
CA PHE A 397 0.08 -24.34 5.19
C PHE A 397 0.45 -25.34 4.08
N LYS A 398 0.13 -26.61 4.30
CA LYS A 398 0.23 -27.65 3.27
C LYS A 398 -1.06 -27.66 2.46
N GLY A 399 -1.05 -27.00 1.31
CA GLY A 399 -2.17 -27.00 0.37
C GLY A 399 -2.15 -28.20 -0.57
N ASP A 400 -3.10 -28.22 -1.50
CA ASP A 400 -3.19 -29.24 -2.55
C ASP A 400 -2.78 -28.71 -3.94
N GLY A 401 -2.60 -27.39 -4.06
CA GLY A 401 -2.25 -26.73 -5.32
C GLY A 401 -3.32 -26.87 -6.41
N ALA A 402 -2.85 -26.78 -7.65
CA ALA A 402 -3.67 -26.93 -8.85
C ALA A 402 -3.21 -28.14 -9.67
N SER A 403 -4.15 -28.81 -10.32
CA SER A 403 -3.89 -29.83 -11.32
C SER A 403 -3.36 -29.22 -12.62
N GLU A 404 -2.77 -30.05 -13.47
CA GLU A 404 -2.26 -29.60 -14.77
C GLU A 404 -3.36 -29.01 -15.66
N GLN A 405 -4.55 -29.61 -15.66
CA GLN A 405 -5.70 -29.11 -16.43
C GLN A 405 -6.15 -27.72 -15.95
N GLU A 406 -6.13 -27.49 -14.64
CA GLU A 406 -6.45 -26.20 -14.04
C GLU A 406 -5.42 -25.11 -14.42
N VAL A 407 -4.13 -25.48 -14.47
CA VAL A 407 -3.06 -24.60 -14.93
C VAL A 407 -3.20 -24.27 -16.41
N GLN A 408 -3.48 -25.28 -17.25
CA GLN A 408 -3.71 -25.09 -18.68
C GLN A 408 -4.92 -24.20 -18.94
N LEU A 409 -6.02 -24.37 -18.18
CA LEU A 409 -7.20 -23.52 -18.29
C LEU A 409 -6.87 -22.05 -18.05
N ALA A 410 -6.18 -21.74 -16.95
CA ALA A 410 -5.77 -20.37 -16.63
C ALA A 410 -4.82 -19.79 -17.70
N ALA A 411 -3.88 -20.60 -18.20
CA ALA A 411 -3.00 -20.22 -19.29
C ALA A 411 -3.78 -19.88 -20.57
N CYS A 412 -4.71 -20.74 -20.99
CA CYS A 412 -5.58 -20.51 -22.15
C CYS A 412 -6.36 -19.22 -22.03
N ILE A 413 -7.05 -18.99 -20.90
CA ILE A 413 -7.81 -17.74 -20.65
C ILE A 413 -6.89 -16.52 -20.76
N SER A 414 -5.71 -16.57 -20.14
CA SER A 414 -4.76 -15.45 -20.18
C SER A 414 -4.24 -15.15 -21.60
N SER A 415 -4.19 -16.15 -22.47
CA SER A 415 -3.73 -15.98 -23.86
C SER A 415 -4.76 -15.28 -24.75
N GLU A 416 -6.01 -15.18 -24.30
CA GLU A 416 -7.09 -14.45 -24.98
C GLU A 416 -7.14 -12.96 -24.57
N ILE A 417 -6.24 -12.53 -23.69
CA ILE A 417 -6.17 -11.15 -23.19
C ILE A 417 -4.87 -10.52 -23.72
N PRO A 418 -4.91 -9.37 -24.42
CA PRO A 418 -3.72 -8.76 -25.01
C PRO A 418 -2.87 -8.00 -23.98
N VAL A 419 -2.41 -8.70 -22.94
CA VAL A 419 -1.59 -8.16 -21.84
C VAL A 419 -0.49 -9.13 -21.44
N PRO A 420 0.69 -8.64 -21.06
CA PRO A 420 1.78 -9.51 -20.63
C PRO A 420 1.52 -10.19 -19.29
N PHE A 421 0.74 -9.56 -18.40
CA PHE A 421 0.45 -10.11 -17.09
C PHE A 421 -0.98 -9.79 -16.66
N ILE A 422 -1.64 -10.79 -16.09
CA ILE A 422 -2.87 -10.65 -15.32
C ILE A 422 -2.95 -11.78 -14.30
N ARG A 423 -3.35 -11.49 -13.07
CA ARG A 423 -3.68 -12.56 -12.13
C ARG A 423 -5.14 -12.97 -12.34
N ILE A 424 -5.39 -14.28 -12.38
CA ILE A 424 -6.74 -14.84 -12.51
C ILE A 424 -7.06 -15.57 -11.22
N ASP A 425 -8.12 -15.16 -10.56
CA ASP A 425 -8.55 -15.70 -9.28
C ASP A 425 -9.74 -16.63 -9.52
N PHE A 426 -9.60 -17.88 -9.09
CA PHE A 426 -10.64 -18.91 -9.13
C PHE A 426 -11.01 -19.36 -7.73
N LEU A 427 -12.23 -19.89 -7.61
CA LEU A 427 -12.67 -20.68 -6.49
C LEU A 427 -12.59 -22.16 -6.88
N LYS A 428 -11.88 -22.97 -6.10
CA LYS A 428 -11.79 -24.42 -6.32
C LYS A 428 -12.98 -25.12 -5.66
N THR A 429 -13.82 -25.72 -6.49
CA THR A 429 -15.09 -26.33 -6.08
C THR A 429 -15.14 -27.82 -6.41
N SER A 430 -16.15 -28.52 -5.89
CA SER A 430 -16.45 -29.92 -6.28
C SER A 430 -16.72 -30.11 -7.78
N ARG A 431 -17.09 -29.05 -8.52
CA ARG A 431 -17.33 -29.09 -9.97
C ARG A 431 -16.16 -28.57 -10.82
N GLY A 432 -15.01 -28.28 -10.19
CA GLY A 432 -13.84 -27.69 -10.85
C GLY A 432 -13.63 -26.22 -10.48
N LEU A 433 -12.85 -25.51 -11.29
CA LEU A 433 -12.57 -24.09 -11.10
C LEU A 433 -13.77 -23.25 -11.53
N VAL A 434 -14.16 -22.31 -10.67
CA VAL A 434 -15.14 -21.29 -10.99
C VAL A 434 -14.46 -19.94 -10.93
N PHE A 435 -14.57 -19.15 -12.01
CA PHE A 435 -13.94 -17.84 -12.11
C PHE A 435 -14.47 -16.88 -11.05
N GLY A 436 -13.54 -16.21 -10.35
CA GLY A 436 -13.84 -15.17 -9.37
C GLY A 436 -13.62 -13.78 -9.94
N GLU A 437 -12.36 -13.44 -10.25
CA GLU A 437 -11.99 -12.11 -10.73
C GLU A 437 -10.67 -12.12 -11.53
N PHE A 438 -10.49 -11.06 -12.32
CA PHE A 438 -9.17 -10.68 -12.82
C PHE A 438 -8.56 -9.65 -11.88
N THR A 439 -7.25 -9.71 -11.67
CA THR A 439 -6.52 -8.73 -10.87
C THR A 439 -5.30 -8.22 -11.64
N PRO A 440 -5.37 -7.01 -12.23
CA PRO A 440 -4.25 -6.37 -12.94
C PRO A 440 -3.03 -6.12 -12.08
N LYS A 441 -3.27 -5.77 -10.81
CA LYS A 441 -2.24 -5.39 -9.85
C LYS A 441 -2.45 -6.17 -8.55
N PRO A 442 -1.77 -7.31 -8.36
CA PRO A 442 -1.88 -8.07 -7.12
C PRO A 442 -1.52 -7.18 -5.93
N GLY A 443 -2.25 -7.32 -4.82
CA GLY A 443 -1.90 -6.62 -3.57
C GLY A 443 -0.53 -7.07 -3.05
N ASN A 444 0.19 -6.17 -2.37
CA ASN A 444 1.49 -6.44 -1.73
C ASN A 444 2.52 -7.13 -2.63
N TYR A 445 2.63 -6.75 -3.91
CA TYR A 445 3.66 -7.30 -4.80
C TYR A 445 5.08 -6.82 -4.41
N ASP A 446 5.15 -5.78 -3.58
CA ASP A 446 6.36 -5.27 -2.94
C ASP A 446 6.87 -6.17 -1.81
N GLU A 447 6.17 -7.23 -1.41
CA GLU A 447 6.64 -8.19 -0.39
C GLU A 447 7.46 -9.36 -0.95
N PHE A 448 7.47 -9.59 -2.27
CA PHE A 448 8.26 -10.69 -2.85
C PHE A 448 9.76 -10.55 -2.55
N ASN A 449 10.45 -11.64 -2.23
CA ASN A 449 11.91 -11.59 -2.11
C ASN A 449 12.56 -11.25 -3.47
N ARG A 450 13.83 -10.87 -3.43
CA ARG A 450 14.57 -10.41 -4.63
C ARG A 450 14.60 -11.47 -5.75
N GLU A 451 14.72 -12.75 -5.38
CA GLU A 451 14.77 -13.85 -6.33
C GLU A 451 13.44 -14.03 -7.05
N THR A 452 12.33 -14.03 -6.30
CA THR A 452 10.97 -14.15 -6.86
C THR A 452 10.62 -12.93 -7.72
N ASP A 453 10.96 -11.71 -7.28
CA ASP A 453 10.72 -10.49 -8.06
C ASP A 453 11.46 -10.51 -9.40
N ARG A 454 12.70 -11.03 -9.42
CA ARG A 454 13.48 -11.22 -10.66
C ARG A 454 12.86 -12.26 -11.56
N TRP A 455 12.56 -13.44 -11.03
CA TRP A 455 11.95 -14.52 -11.80
C TRP A 455 10.63 -14.09 -12.43
N LEU A 456 9.71 -13.50 -11.66
CA LEU A 456 8.46 -12.98 -12.22
C LEU A 456 8.68 -11.81 -13.18
N GLY A 457 9.78 -11.06 -13.03
CA GLY A 457 10.22 -10.03 -13.97
C GLY A 457 10.59 -10.62 -15.33
N ASP A 458 11.38 -11.70 -15.34
CA ASP A 458 11.74 -12.43 -16.55
C ASP A 458 10.49 -13.02 -17.24
N GLU A 459 9.57 -13.62 -16.46
CA GLU A 459 8.30 -14.15 -17.00
C GLU A 459 7.46 -13.05 -17.66
N PHE A 460 7.46 -11.83 -17.09
CA PHE A 460 6.79 -10.66 -17.66
C PHE A 460 7.40 -10.25 -19.00
N LEU A 461 8.73 -10.13 -19.08
CA LEU A 461 9.42 -9.71 -20.31
C LEU A 461 9.23 -10.75 -21.42
N ALA A 462 9.33 -12.04 -21.08
CA ALA A 462 9.08 -13.13 -22.02
C ALA A 462 7.61 -13.14 -22.50
N ALA A 463 6.65 -12.75 -21.63
CA ALA A 463 5.26 -12.60 -22.02
C ALA A 463 5.01 -11.40 -22.95
N GLU A 464 5.70 -10.27 -22.73
CA GLU A 464 5.66 -9.14 -23.66
C GLU A 464 6.18 -9.54 -25.04
N GLU A 465 7.29 -10.28 -25.11
CA GLU A 465 7.83 -10.79 -26.37
C GLU A 465 6.83 -11.70 -27.11
N ARG A 466 6.26 -12.69 -26.41
CA ARG A 466 5.23 -13.60 -26.99
C ARG A 466 4.02 -12.82 -27.49
N LEU A 467 3.52 -11.87 -26.71
CA LEU A 467 2.39 -11.03 -27.08
C LEU A 467 2.69 -10.19 -28.33
N ILE A 468 3.86 -9.57 -28.41
CA ILE A 468 4.27 -8.80 -29.59
C ILE A 468 4.37 -9.71 -30.81
N SER A 469 4.97 -10.89 -30.67
CA SER A 469 5.06 -11.87 -31.75
C SER A 469 3.67 -12.29 -32.26
N ASP A 470 2.74 -12.63 -31.37
CA ASP A 470 1.37 -12.98 -31.74
C ASP A 470 0.65 -11.83 -32.47
N LEU A 471 0.80 -10.59 -31.99
CA LEU A 471 0.23 -9.41 -32.63
C LEU A 471 0.80 -9.18 -34.04
N LEU A 472 2.12 -9.34 -34.22
CA LEU A 472 2.78 -9.22 -35.51
C LEU A 472 2.38 -10.36 -36.47
N ASN A 473 2.08 -11.54 -35.94
CA ASN A 473 1.55 -12.68 -36.69
C ASN A 473 0.03 -12.60 -36.93
N GLY A 474 -0.62 -11.50 -36.55
CA GLY A 474 -2.02 -11.23 -36.87
C GLY A 474 -3.03 -11.82 -35.88
N LYS A 475 -2.62 -12.26 -34.69
CA LYS A 475 -3.57 -12.68 -33.64
C LYS A 475 -4.50 -11.53 -33.29
N SER A 476 -5.80 -11.77 -33.40
CA SER A 476 -6.80 -10.71 -33.35
C SER A 476 -7.51 -10.55 -32.01
N PHE A 477 -7.40 -11.50 -31.08
CA PHE A 477 -8.05 -11.44 -29.75
C PHE A 477 -9.57 -11.19 -29.84
N GLU A 478 -10.28 -11.95 -30.69
CA GLU A 478 -11.70 -11.71 -31.00
C GLU A 478 -12.59 -11.60 -29.76
N SER A 479 -12.43 -12.52 -28.79
CA SER A 479 -13.19 -12.50 -27.54
C SER A 479 -13.01 -11.20 -26.76
N PHE A 480 -11.81 -10.63 -26.78
CA PHE A 480 -11.50 -9.35 -26.14
C PHE A 480 -11.97 -8.14 -26.97
N LYS A 481 -11.85 -8.19 -28.30
CA LYS A 481 -12.33 -7.12 -29.20
C LYS A 481 -13.85 -6.94 -29.11
N ASN A 482 -14.59 -8.05 -29.15
CA ASN A 482 -16.05 -8.03 -29.02
C ASN A 482 -16.50 -7.35 -27.71
N LEU A 483 -15.73 -7.52 -26.63
CA LEU A 483 -15.98 -6.86 -25.35
C LEU A 483 -15.77 -5.34 -25.41
N LEU A 484 -14.77 -4.87 -26.16
CA LEU A 484 -14.52 -3.45 -26.38
C LEU A 484 -15.65 -2.80 -27.18
N ASP A 485 -16.07 -3.45 -28.27
CA ASP A 485 -17.12 -2.93 -29.16
C ASP A 485 -18.47 -2.83 -28.45
N ALA A 486 -18.80 -3.84 -27.63
CA ALA A 486 -20.02 -3.85 -26.81
C ALA A 486 -20.04 -2.82 -25.66
N ARG A 487 -18.95 -2.05 -25.47
CA ARG A 487 -18.90 -0.93 -24.51
C ARG A 487 -19.04 0.43 -25.21
N LEU A 488 -18.67 0.51 -26.49
CA LEU A 488 -18.78 1.73 -27.29
C LEU A 488 -20.20 1.96 -27.81
N ASN A 489 -20.97 0.88 -27.93
CA ASN A 489 -22.41 0.89 -28.16
C ASN A 489 -23.16 0.90 -26.83
#